data_AF-A0A8H2X7E9-F1
#
_entry.id   AF-A0A8H2X7E9-F1
#
_cell.length_a   1.000
_cell.length_b   1.000
_cell.length_c   1.000
_cell.angle_alpha   90.00
_cell.angle_beta   90.00
_cell.angle_gamma   90.00
#
_symmetry.space_group_name_H-M   'P 1'
#
loop_
_entity.id
_entity.type
_entity.pdbx_description
1 polymer ?
#
loop_
_entity_poly.entity_id
_entity_poly.type
_entity_poly.pdbx_seq_one_letter_code
_entity_poly.pdbx_strand_id
1 'polypeptide(L)'
;MILNLLHLGGYNSPNAARAWTYLTSIITGQPLSVNDDIPDHGAFLQYAPSFVLDVPAGNRPDENTEEELSEIESSYDVLIERIRCAQSA
;
A
#
# COMPACT_ATOMS: atom_id res chain seq x y z
N MET A 1 -1.68 0.97 21.07
CA MET A 1 -1.94 0.15 19.87
C MET A 1 -0.63 0.05 19.11
N ILE A 2 0.05 -1.08 19.16
CA ILE A 2 1.33 -1.28 18.46
C ILE A 2 1.00 -1.99 17.16
N LEU A 3 1.08 -1.29 16.04
CA LEU A 3 0.95 -1.88 14.70
C LEU A 3 2.31 -2.49 14.33
N ASN A 4 2.39 -3.82 14.30
CA ASN A 4 3.59 -4.53 13.85
C ASN A 4 3.68 -4.45 12.32
N LEU A 5 4.44 -3.51 11.77
CA LEU A 5 4.84 -3.56 10.36
C LEU A 5 6.01 -4.52 10.19
N LEU A 6 5.71 -5.74 9.76
CA LEU A 6 6.73 -6.67 9.28
C LEU A 6 7.05 -6.33 7.82
N HIS A 7 8.32 -6.35 7.46
CA HIS A 7 8.76 -6.08 6.10
C HIS A 7 8.17 -7.13 5.14
N LEU A 8 7.19 -6.71 4.34
CA LEU A 8 6.63 -7.49 3.23
C LEU A 8 7.49 -7.28 1.97
N GLY A 9 7.32 -8.13 0.95
CA GLY A 9 8.11 -8.12 -0.29
C GLY A 9 8.20 -6.77 -1.02
N GLY A 10 9.05 -6.69 -2.04
CA GLY A 10 9.31 -5.44 -2.77
C GLY A 10 10.57 -5.57 -3.61
N TYR A 11 10.41 -6.07 -4.83
CA TYR A 11 11.55 -6.42 -5.69
C TYR A 11 12.13 -5.22 -6.46
N ASN A 12 11.49 -4.06 -6.35
CA ASN A 12 12.01 -2.78 -6.79
C ASN A 12 12.35 -1.96 -5.53
N SER A 13 13.62 -1.93 -5.15
CA SER A 13 14.08 -1.31 -3.89
C SER A 13 13.74 0.18 -3.77
N PRO A 14 13.86 1.03 -4.82
CA PRO A 14 13.42 2.42 -4.75
C PRO A 14 11.92 2.57 -4.47
N ASN A 15 11.06 1.79 -5.13
CA ASN A 15 9.61 1.85 -4.90
C ASN A 15 9.23 1.31 -3.52
N ALA A 16 9.93 0.28 -3.02
CA ALA A 16 9.77 -0.16 -1.65
C ALA A 16 10.13 0.98 -0.67
N ALA A 17 11.26 1.64 -0.85
CA ALA A 17 11.67 2.76 0.00
C ALA A 17 10.64 3.91 -0.01
N ARG A 18 10.09 4.27 -1.17
CA ARG A 18 8.99 5.25 -1.28
C ARG A 18 7.77 4.83 -0.46
N ALA A 19 7.29 3.60 -0.64
CA ALA A 19 6.12 3.09 0.07
C ALA A 19 6.31 3.10 1.60
N TRP A 20 7.47 2.62 2.08
CA TRP A 20 7.76 2.60 3.51
C TRP A 20 7.94 3.99 4.12
N THR A 21 8.55 4.91 3.38
CA THR A 21 8.67 6.32 3.81
C THR A 21 7.31 6.97 3.96
N TYR A 22 6.42 6.79 2.97
CA TYR A 22 5.07 7.33 3.01
C TYR A 22 4.23 6.72 4.15
N LEU A 23 4.24 5.39 4.31
CA LEU A 23 3.54 4.73 5.42
C LEU A 23 4.04 5.20 6.79
N THR A 24 5.35 5.37 6.95
CA THR A 24 5.94 5.89 8.19
C THR A 24 5.47 7.31 8.47
N SER A 25 5.33 8.15 7.44
CA SER A 25 4.79 9.51 7.58
C SER A 25 3.34 9.51 8.10
N ILE A 26 2.50 8.58 7.62
CA ILE A 26 1.13 8.42 8.11
C ILE A 26 1.13 7.94 9.57
N ILE A 27 1.95 6.92 9.89
CA ILE A 27 2.00 6.32 11.24
C ILE A 27 2.47 7.34 12.28
N THR A 28 3.41 8.20 11.91
CA THR A 28 3.92 9.27 12.79
C THR A 28 2.98 10.48 12.87
N GLY A 29 1.85 10.45 12.16
CA GLY A 29 0.85 11.51 12.16
C GLY A 29 1.26 12.75 11.40
N GLN A 30 2.25 12.65 10.49
CA GLN A 30 2.78 13.73 9.67
C GLN A 30 2.82 13.28 8.20
N PRO A 31 1.65 13.13 7.55
CA PRO A 31 1.60 12.59 6.19
C PRO A 31 2.36 13.50 5.22
N LEU A 32 3.31 12.91 4.49
CA LEU A 32 4.03 13.56 3.40
C LEU A 32 3.15 13.64 2.15
N SER A 33 3.45 14.57 1.25
CA SER A 33 2.83 14.61 -0.07
C SER A 33 3.53 13.63 -1.01
N VAL A 34 2.78 12.98 -1.90
CA VAL A 34 3.38 12.12 -2.93
C VAL A 34 4.30 12.90 -3.88
N ASN A 35 4.10 14.21 -4.00
CA ASN A 35 4.95 15.09 -4.82
C ASN A 35 6.16 15.64 -4.06
N ASP A 36 6.39 15.24 -2.81
CA ASP A 36 7.57 15.69 -2.07
C ASP A 36 8.86 15.14 -2.71
N ASP A 37 9.86 16.00 -2.78
CA ASP A 37 11.20 15.66 -3.27
C ASP A 37 11.89 14.67 -2.35
N ILE A 38 12.62 13.73 -2.94
CA ILE A 38 13.45 12.79 -2.20
C ILE A 38 14.71 13.54 -1.73
N PRO A 39 15.04 13.49 -0.43
CA PRO A 39 16.26 14.09 0.08
C PRO A 39 17.53 13.44 -0.49
N ASP A 40 18.62 14.18 -0.57
CA ASP A 40 19.90 13.63 -1.04
C ASP A 40 20.44 12.55 -0.09
N HIS A 41 20.88 11.42 -0.67
CA HIS A 41 21.50 10.30 0.04
C HIS A 41 22.22 9.36 -0.96
N GLY A 42 22.99 8.39 -0.46
CA GLY A 42 23.88 7.54 -1.29
C GLY A 42 23.20 6.69 -2.39
N ALA A 43 21.88 6.58 -2.40
CA ALA A 43 21.10 5.89 -3.44
C ALA A 43 20.13 6.82 -4.19
N PHE A 44 20.28 8.15 -4.04
CA PHE A 44 19.38 9.16 -4.60
C PHE A 44 19.16 9.01 -6.12
N LEU A 45 20.20 8.63 -6.87
CA LEU A 45 20.09 8.42 -8.32
C LEU A 45 19.17 7.25 -8.73
N GLN A 46 18.88 6.31 -7.82
CA GLN A 46 17.97 5.20 -8.11
C GLN A 46 16.50 5.62 -8.18
N TYR A 47 16.18 6.86 -7.79
CA TYR A 47 14.82 7.40 -7.83
C TYR A 47 14.50 8.19 -9.09
N ALA A 48 15.43 8.21 -10.05
CA ALA A 48 15.17 8.72 -11.39
C ALA A 48 13.93 8.03 -12.02
N PRO A 49 13.22 8.71 -12.94
CA PRO A 49 13.53 10.06 -13.45
C PRO A 49 12.93 11.19 -12.61
N SER A 50 11.99 10.89 -11.70
CA SER A 50 11.17 11.92 -11.06
C SER A 50 11.76 12.47 -9.77
N PHE A 51 12.52 11.67 -9.01
CA PHE A 51 13.10 12.05 -7.71
C PHE A 51 12.07 12.49 -6.65
N VAL A 52 10.80 12.14 -6.83
CA VAL A 52 9.72 12.35 -5.85
C VAL A 52 9.23 11.04 -5.25
N LEU A 53 8.42 11.14 -4.19
CA LEU A 53 7.82 10.00 -3.51
C LEU A 53 6.80 9.22 -4.36
N ASP A 54 6.20 9.85 -5.36
CA ASP A 54 5.20 9.22 -6.21
C ASP A 54 5.77 8.08 -7.08
N VAL A 55 4.93 7.08 -7.32
CA VAL A 55 5.17 6.00 -8.28
C VAL A 55 3.95 5.93 -9.21
N PRO A 56 4.06 6.41 -10.46
CA PRO A 56 2.92 6.42 -11.37
C PRO A 56 2.48 5.00 -11.72
N ALA A 57 1.18 4.84 -11.95
CA ALA A 57 0.62 3.59 -12.44
C ALA A 57 1.27 3.19 -13.77
N GLY A 58 1.58 1.89 -13.92
CA GLY A 58 2.06 1.34 -15.18
C GLY A 58 0.93 1.14 -16.19
N ASN A 59 1.29 0.73 -17.41
CA ASN A 59 0.32 0.48 -18.48
C ASN A 59 -0.26 -0.95 -18.44
N ARG A 60 -0.11 -1.68 -17.33
CA ARG A 60 -0.65 -3.04 -17.22
C ARG A 60 -2.18 -2.92 -17.10
N PRO A 61 -2.95 -3.60 -17.96
CA PRO A 61 -4.41 -3.61 -17.83
C PRO A 61 -4.83 -4.14 -16.47
N ASP A 62 -5.88 -3.53 -15.93
CA ASP A 62 -6.59 -4.09 -14.79
C ASP A 62 -7.47 -5.24 -15.28
N GLU A 63 -7.22 -6.43 -14.76
CA GLU A 63 -8.01 -7.64 -15.07
C GLU A 63 -9.08 -7.89 -13.99
N ASN A 64 -9.13 -7.08 -12.93
CA ASN A 64 -10.19 -7.18 -11.93
C ASN A 64 -11.44 -6.48 -12.47
N THR A 65 -12.49 -7.24 -12.76
CA THR A 65 -13.79 -6.68 -13.15
C THR A 65 -14.62 -6.31 -11.92
N GLU A 66 -15.50 -5.31 -12.04
CA GLU A 66 -16.37 -4.88 -10.95
C GLU A 66 -17.33 -6.00 -10.53
N GLU A 67 -17.81 -6.77 -11.51
CA GLU A 67 -18.67 -7.93 -11.27
C GLU A 67 -17.97 -9.00 -10.42
N GLU A 68 -16.75 -9.38 -10.77
CA GLU A 68 -15.97 -10.38 -9.99
C GLU A 68 -15.62 -9.87 -8.59
N LEU A 69 -15.26 -8.60 -8.45
CA LEU A 69 -14.98 -7.99 -7.15
C LEU A 69 -16.23 -8.01 -6.25
N SER A 70 -17.39 -7.65 -6.79
CA SER A 70 -18.65 -7.67 -6.05
C SER A 70 -19.06 -9.08 -5.60
N GLU A 71 -18.84 -10.10 -6.44
CA GLU A 71 -19.08 -11.50 -6.06
C GLU A 71 -18.18 -11.97 -4.91
N ILE A 72 -16.91 -11.56 -4.92
CA ILE A 72 -15.96 -11.85 -3.85
C ILE A 72 -16.36 -11.14 -2.56
N GLU A 73 -16.73 -9.86 -2.61
CA GLU A 73 -17.19 -9.09 -1.46
C GLU A 73 -18.41 -9.73 -0.79
N SER A 74 -19.41 -10.11 -1.57
CA SER A 74 -20.60 -10.82 -1.07
C SER A 74 -20.24 -12.12 -0.33
N SER A 75 -19.24 -12.85 -0.85
CA SER A 75 -18.74 -14.07 -0.18
C SER A 75 -18.10 -13.77 1.17
N TYR A 76 -17.35 -12.66 1.29
CA TYR A 76 -16.79 -12.22 2.56
C TYR A 76 -17.86 -11.77 3.56
N ASP A 77 -18.89 -11.06 3.12
CA ASP A 77 -19.98 -10.63 4.00
C ASP A 77 -20.68 -11.81 4.67
N VAL A 78 -20.95 -12.87 3.91
CA VAL A 78 -21.52 -14.12 4.46
C VAL A 78 -20.58 -14.73 5.53
N LEU A 79 -19.27 -14.76 5.28
CA LEU A 79 -18.30 -15.30 6.23
C LEU A 79 -18.21 -14.46 7.50
N ILE A 80 -18.21 -13.13 7.36
CA ILE A 80 -18.19 -12.19 8.47
C ILE A 80 -19.40 -12.40 9.38
N GLU A 81 -20.60 -12.51 8.81
CA GLU A 81 -21.82 -12.74 9.59
C GLU A 81 -21.80 -14.09 10.32
N ARG A 82 -21.25 -15.13 9.69
CA ARG A 82 -21.08 -16.43 10.35
C ARG A 82 -20.12 -16.37 11.53
N ILE A 83 -19.01 -15.65 11.39
CA ILE A 83 -18.04 -15.46 12.48
C ILE A 83 -18.69 -14.68 13.64
N ARG A 84 -19.42 -13.60 13.35
CA ARG A 84 -20.13 -12.79 14.35
C ARG A 84 -21.16 -13.63 15.13
N CYS A 85 -21.96 -14.44 14.43
CA CYS A 85 -22.91 -15.35 15.05
C CYS A 85 -22.21 -16.35 15.98
N ALA A 86 -21.11 -16.96 15.53
CA ALA A 86 -20.37 -17.95 16.32
C ALA A 86 -19.67 -17.35 17.56
N GLN A 87 -19.28 -16.07 17.51
CA GLN A 87 -18.69 -15.35 18.65
C GLN A 87 -19.73 -14.87 19.66
N SER A 88 -21.00 -14.82 19.28
CA SER A 88 -22.12 -14.38 20.11
C SER A 88 -22.83 -15.53 20.84
N ALA A 89 -22.41 -16.77 20.62
CA ALA A 89 -22.93 -17.99 21.22
C ALA A 89 -21.98 -18.53 22.30
#